data_AF-A0ABC9YSS1-F1
#
_entry.id   AF-A0ABC9YSS1-F1
#
_cell.length_a   1.000
_cell.length_b   1.000
_cell.length_c   1.000
_cell.angle_alpha   90.00
_cell.angle_beta   90.00
_cell.angle_gamma   90.00
#
_symmetry.space_group_name_H-M   'P 1'
#
loop_
_entity.id
_entity.type
_entity.pdbx_description
1 polymer ?
#
loop_
_entity_poly.entity_id
_entity_poly.type
_entity_poly.pdbx_seq_one_letter_code
_entity_poly.pdbx_strand_id
1 'polypeptide(L)'
;MVDGDTNNATGLRPYRHDPDMLVNMSVWESREALFDYVYRSDNMDYVRRRREFFVPLREVFTVLWWVPEGTVPDLADAMQRLEHLRENGPAPYAFTFRSAFEPERPESVR
;
A
#
# COMPACT_ATOMS: atom_id res chain seq x y z
N MET A 1 14.26 22.04 -15.52
CA MET A 1 14.74 21.55 -14.22
C MET A 1 13.61 20.73 -13.65
N VAL A 2 13.81 19.43 -13.49
CA VAL A 2 12.83 18.54 -12.88
C VAL A 2 13.19 18.51 -11.41
N ASP A 3 12.38 19.14 -10.56
CA ASP A 3 12.62 19.18 -9.12
C ASP A 3 12.37 17.78 -8.54
N GLY A 4 13.46 17.03 -8.44
CA GLY A 4 13.51 15.65 -7.95
C GLY A 4 13.53 15.55 -6.43
N ASP A 5 12.60 16.22 -5.72
CA ASP A 5 12.67 16.27 -4.25
C ASP A 5 11.31 16.28 -3.53
N THR A 6 10.42 15.33 -3.83
CA THR A 6 9.20 15.13 -3.00
C THR A 6 8.77 13.68 -2.80
N ASN A 7 9.63 12.70 -3.09
CA ASN A 7 9.34 11.29 -2.82
C ASN A 7 10.05 10.76 -1.57
N ASN A 8 10.09 11.56 -0.49
CA ASN A 8 10.69 11.11 0.75
C ASN A 8 9.65 10.40 1.63
N ALA A 9 9.55 9.08 1.46
CA ALA A 9 8.71 8.21 2.30
C ALA A 9 8.99 8.36 3.81
N THR A 10 10.21 8.78 4.21
CA THR A 10 10.55 8.97 5.63
C THR A 10 10.03 10.29 6.22
N GLY A 11 9.49 11.21 5.39
CA GLY A 11 8.85 12.44 5.85
C GLY A 11 7.40 12.25 6.28
N LEU A 12 6.78 11.13 5.90
CA LEU A 12 5.40 10.82 6.27
C LEU A 12 5.37 10.25 7.69
N ARG A 13 4.75 11.00 8.62
CA ARG A 13 4.57 10.62 10.03
C ARG A 13 3.08 10.61 10.42
N PRO A 14 2.28 9.68 9.89
CA PRO A 14 0.84 9.63 10.18
C PRO A 14 0.56 9.23 11.64
N TYR A 15 1.47 8.52 12.29
CA TYR A 15 1.32 8.06 13.67
C TYR A 15 2.17 8.90 14.61
N ARG A 16 1.57 9.95 15.18
CA ARG A 16 2.26 10.86 16.11
C ARG A 16 2.80 10.17 17.36
N HIS A 17 2.21 9.03 17.73
CA HIS A 17 2.58 8.23 18.90
C HIS A 17 3.66 7.17 18.59
N ASP A 18 4.01 6.99 17.32
CA ASP A 18 5.04 6.03 16.87
C ASP A 18 5.91 6.69 15.79
N PRO A 19 6.90 7.52 16.20
CA PRO A 19 7.73 8.30 15.28
C PRO A 19 8.66 7.43 14.41
N ASP A 20 8.86 6.16 14.78
CA ASP A 20 9.71 5.20 14.07
C ASP A 20 8.94 4.46 12.98
N MET A 21 7.62 4.64 12.90
CA MET A 21 6.85 4.01 11.84
C MET A 21 7.07 4.68 10.49
N LEU A 22 7.48 3.85 9.54
CA LEU A 22 7.67 4.21 8.15
C LEU A 22 6.45 3.81 7.33
N VAL A 23 5.98 4.73 6.49
CA VAL A 23 4.90 4.47 5.53
C VAL A 23 5.47 4.54 4.12
N ASN A 24 5.14 3.52 3.32
CA ASN A 24 5.39 3.53 1.89
C ASN A 24 4.05 3.40 1.15
N MET A 25 3.87 4.23 0.12
CA MET A 25 2.67 4.26 -0.71
C MET A 25 3.11 4.33 -2.17
N SER A 26 2.53 3.49 -3.01
CA SER A 26 2.81 3.42 -4.45
C SER A 26 1.56 3.01 -5.22
N VAL A 27 1.45 3.44 -6.47
CA VAL A 27 0.37 3.07 -7.40
C VAL A 27 0.96 2.21 -8.50
N TRP A 28 0.24 1.16 -8.89
CA TRP A 28 0.68 0.17 -9.87
C TRP A 28 -0.42 -0.08 -10.89
N GLU A 29 -0.03 -0.40 -12.13
CA GLU A 29 -0.96 -0.71 -13.23
C GLU A 29 -1.80 -1.97 -12.97
N SER A 30 -1.27 -2.92 -12.20
CA SER A 30 -1.96 -4.17 -11.86
C SER A 30 -1.44 -4.74 -10.54
N ARG A 31 -2.27 -5.59 -9.94
CA ARG A 31 -1.91 -6.35 -8.74
C ARG A 31 -0.76 -7.32 -9.02
N GLU A 32 -0.73 -7.88 -10.21
CA GLU A 32 0.29 -8.81 -10.71
C GLU A 32 1.65 -8.10 -10.82
N ALA A 33 1.71 -6.90 -11.41
CA ALA A 33 2.94 -6.12 -11.52
C ALA A 33 3.52 -5.78 -10.14
N LEU A 34 2.67 -5.35 -9.19
CA LEU A 34 3.09 -5.12 -7.81
C LEU A 34 3.56 -6.42 -7.14
N PHE A 35 2.85 -7.54 -7.32
CA PHE A 35 3.21 -8.82 -6.74
C PHE A 35 4.60 -9.27 -7.23
N ASP A 36 4.86 -9.16 -8.53
CA ASP A 36 6.13 -9.53 -9.14
C ASP A 36 7.27 -8.63 -8.64
N TYR A 37 7.02 -7.33 -8.49
CA TYR A 37 7.99 -6.41 -7.90
C TYR A 37 8.37 -6.79 -6.45
N VAL A 38 7.37 -7.13 -5.61
CA VAL A 38 7.60 -7.44 -4.19
C VAL A 38 8.20 -8.84 -3.98
N TYR A 39 7.74 -9.83 -4.76
CA TYR A 39 7.99 -11.24 -4.46
C TYR A 39 8.75 -12.01 -5.55
N ARG A 40 9.04 -11.44 -6.72
CA ARG A 40 9.79 -12.15 -7.78
C ARG A 40 11.11 -11.49 -8.16
N SER A 41 11.39 -10.29 -7.67
CA SER A 41 12.67 -9.60 -7.89
C SER A 41 13.68 -9.88 -6.76
N ASP A 42 14.93 -9.43 -6.94
CA ASP A 42 16.00 -9.46 -5.92
C ASP A 42 15.60 -8.78 -4.58
N ASN A 43 14.46 -8.07 -4.54
CA ASN A 43 13.86 -7.55 -3.31
C ASN A 43 13.46 -8.66 -2.32
N MET A 44 13.27 -9.90 -2.78
CA MET A 44 12.92 -11.03 -1.93
C MET A 44 13.89 -11.24 -0.76
N ASP A 45 15.18 -11.01 -0.96
CA ASP A 45 16.18 -11.20 0.09
C ASP A 45 15.99 -10.20 1.23
N TYR A 46 15.67 -8.95 0.90
CA TYR A 46 15.32 -7.92 1.88
C TYR A 46 14.00 -8.23 2.58
N VAL A 47 12.98 -8.70 1.85
CA VAL A 47 11.68 -9.07 2.43
C VAL A 47 11.79 -10.25 3.40
N ARG A 48 12.68 -11.22 3.10
CA ARG A 48 12.99 -12.36 3.98
C ARG A 48 13.74 -11.91 5.24
N ARG A 49 14.68 -10.98 5.09
CA ARG A 49 15.48 -10.40 6.18
C ARG A 49 14.81 -9.22 6.89
N ARG A 50 13.54 -8.92 6.59
CA ARG A 50 12.84 -7.77 7.17
C ARG A 50 12.89 -7.71 8.70
N ARG A 51 12.98 -8.86 9.39
CA ARG A 51 13.09 -8.93 10.86
C ARG A 51 14.42 -8.39 11.42
N GLU A 52 15.44 -8.25 10.58
CA GLU A 52 16.72 -7.64 10.97
C GLU A 52 16.62 -6.10 11.02
N PHE A 53 15.65 -5.53 10.31
CA PHE A 53 15.51 -4.07 10.13
C PHE A 53 14.19 -3.51 10.66
N PHE A 54 13.17 -4.35 10.83
CA PHE A 54 11.83 -3.96 11.26
C PHE A 54 11.32 -4.79 12.42
N VAL A 55 10.64 -4.12 13.35
CA VAL A 55 9.89 -4.76 14.43
C VAL A 55 8.60 -5.35 13.84
N PRO A 56 8.28 -6.64 14.10
CA PRO A 56 7.03 -7.23 13.64
C PRO A 56 5.81 -6.53 14.23
N LEU A 57 4.96 -5.99 13.36
CA LEU A 57 3.64 -5.50 13.75
C LEU A 57 2.68 -6.69 13.91
N ARG A 58 1.92 -6.69 15.02
CA ARG A 58 0.92 -7.75 15.30
C ARG A 58 -0.40 -7.52 14.56
N GLU A 59 -0.65 -6.30 14.13
CA GLU A 59 -1.85 -5.88 13.42
C GLU A 59 -1.65 -5.90 11.91
N VAL A 60 -2.72 -5.75 11.14
CA VAL A 60 -2.63 -5.52 9.70
C VAL A 60 -1.90 -4.20 9.46
N PHE A 61 -0.86 -4.25 8.62
CA PHE A 61 -0.01 -3.10 8.29
C PHE A 61 0.15 -2.89 6.78
N THR A 62 -0.59 -3.63 5.96
CA THR A 62 -0.58 -3.52 4.50
C THR A 62 -2.02 -3.58 4.01
N VAL A 63 -2.37 -2.64 3.15
CA VAL A 63 -3.69 -2.54 2.52
C VAL A 63 -3.51 -2.29 1.03
N LEU A 64 -4.35 -2.92 0.23
CA LEU A 64 -4.49 -2.72 -1.21
C LEU A 64 -5.92 -2.26 -1.49
N TRP A 65 -6.07 -1.39 -2.48
CA TRP A 65 -7.36 -0.95 -3.00
C TRP A 65 -7.18 -0.49 -4.45
N TRP A 66 -8.28 -0.48 -5.19
CA TRP A 66 -8.28 0.01 -6.57
C TRP A 66 -8.53 1.52 -6.59
N VAL A 67 -7.84 2.21 -7.49
CA VAL A 67 -8.05 3.64 -7.78
C VAL A 67 -8.29 3.80 -9.29
N PRO A 68 -9.07 4.82 -9.72
CA PRO A 68 -9.20 5.13 -11.13
C PRO A 68 -7.84 5.47 -11.75
N GLU A 69 -7.67 5.18 -13.04
CA GLU A 69 -6.45 5.52 -13.77
C GLU A 69 -6.15 7.04 -13.67
N GLY A 70 -4.88 7.38 -13.47
CA GLY A 70 -4.43 8.76 -13.26
C GLY A 70 -4.68 9.33 -11.86
N THR A 71 -5.30 8.56 -10.96
CA THR A 71 -5.52 8.99 -9.57
C THR A 71 -4.26 8.76 -8.74
N VAL A 72 -3.82 9.80 -8.03
CA VAL A 72 -2.81 9.71 -6.98
C VAL A 72 -3.54 9.83 -5.64
N PRO A 73 -3.71 8.73 -4.88
CA PRO A 73 -4.36 8.78 -3.58
C PRO A 73 -3.49 9.55 -2.59
N ASP A 74 -4.12 10.16 -1.60
CA ASP A 74 -3.38 10.77 -0.50
C ASP A 74 -3.17 9.79 0.66
N LEU A 75 -2.38 10.22 1.65
CA LEU A 75 -2.08 9.40 2.82
C LEU A 75 -3.32 9.20 3.71
N ALA A 76 -4.24 10.16 3.77
CA ALA A 76 -5.45 10.05 4.59
C ALA A 76 -6.38 8.97 4.04
N ASP A 77 -6.48 8.83 2.72
CA ASP A 77 -7.19 7.73 2.06
C ASP A 77 -6.57 6.39 2.44
N ALA A 78 -5.25 6.23 2.31
CA ALA A 78 -4.57 4.99 2.66
C ALA A 78 -4.80 4.58 4.13
N MET A 79 -4.79 5.56 5.03
CA MET A 79 -5.04 5.36 6.46
C MET A 79 -6.48 4.91 6.75
N GLN A 80 -7.48 5.53 6.11
CA GLN A 80 -8.88 5.11 6.23
C GLN A 80 -9.10 3.69 5.73
N ARG A 81 -8.45 3.32 4.62
CA ARG A 81 -8.52 1.96 4.04
C ARG A 81 -7.90 0.94 4.98
N LEU A 82 -6.75 1.25 5.56
CA LEU A 82 -6.07 0.38 6.50
C LEU A 82 -6.91 0.17 7.77
N GLU A 83 -7.53 1.23 8.28
CA GLU A 83 -8.40 1.14 9.45
C GLU A 83 -9.64 0.30 9.16
N HIS A 84 -10.32 0.55 8.04
CA HIS A 84 -11.45 -0.26 7.60
C HIS A 84 -11.09 -1.76 7.55
N LEU A 85 -9.93 -2.10 7.00
CA LEU A 85 -9.47 -3.48 6.91
C LEU A 85 -9.20 -4.12 8.28
N ARG A 86 -8.73 -3.34 9.26
CA ARG A 86 -8.53 -3.82 10.65
C ARG A 86 -9.86 -4.10 11.34
N GLU A 87 -10.82 -3.19 11.20
CA GLU A 87 -12.10 -3.25 11.90
C GLU A 87 -13.08 -4.24 11.25
N ASN A 88 -13.13 -4.27 9.92
CA ASN A 88 -14.18 -4.95 9.16
C ASN A 88 -13.68 -6.17 8.36
N GLY A 89 -12.36 -6.32 8.22
CA GLY A 89 -11.76 -7.34 7.37
C GLY A 89 -11.77 -6.98 5.87
N PRO A 90 -11.34 -7.92 4.99
CA PRO A 90 -11.17 -7.65 3.57
C PRO A 90 -12.48 -7.40 2.82
N ALA A 91 -12.53 -6.33 2.02
CA ALA A 91 -13.64 -5.96 1.14
C ALA A 91 -13.10 -5.27 -0.15
N PRO A 92 -13.90 -5.08 -1.22
CA PRO A 92 -13.47 -4.30 -2.39
C PRO A 92 -12.94 -2.91 -2.04
N TYR A 93 -13.48 -2.32 -0.96
CA TYR A 93 -13.01 -1.05 -0.40
C TYR A 93 -11.56 -1.13 0.10
N ALA A 94 -11.16 -2.20 0.78
CA ALA A 94 -9.81 -2.36 1.32
C ALA A 94 -9.47 -3.84 1.54
N PHE A 95 -8.36 -4.31 0.97
CA PHE A 95 -8.04 -5.74 0.94
C PHE A 95 -6.54 -6.04 0.99
N THR A 96 -6.17 -7.33 0.88
CA THR A 96 -4.78 -7.80 0.90
C THR A 96 -4.50 -8.73 -0.28
N PHE A 97 -3.23 -9.06 -0.56
CA PHE A 97 -2.89 -10.09 -1.55
C PHE A 97 -3.54 -11.45 -1.29
N ARG A 98 -3.77 -11.79 -0.02
CA ARG A 98 -4.37 -13.08 0.36
C ARG A 98 -5.87 -13.13 0.05
N SER A 99 -6.54 -11.99 0.09
CA SER A 99 -7.97 -11.84 -0.13
C SER A 99 -8.19 -10.73 -1.15
N ALA A 100 -7.91 -11.04 -2.41
CA ALA A 100 -7.95 -10.06 -3.49
C ALA A 100 -9.37 -9.87 -4.06
N PHE A 101 -9.62 -8.68 -4.58
CA PHE A 101 -10.83 -8.33 -5.33
C PHE A 101 -10.42 -7.76 -6.68
N GLU A 102 -11.30 -7.90 -7.68
CA GLU A 102 -11.12 -7.28 -9.00
C GLU A 102 -11.61 -5.83 -8.98
N PRO A 103 -11.03 -4.93 -9.79
CA PRO A 103 -11.51 -3.56 -9.87
C PRO A 103 -12.92 -3.56 -10.43
N GLU A 104 -13.77 -2.67 -9.90
CA GLU A 104 -15.06 -2.39 -10.54
C GLU A 104 -14.77 -1.90 -11.96
N ARG A 105 -15.25 -2.65 -12.97
CA ARG A 105 -15.16 -2.18 -14.34
C ARG A 105 -16.02 -0.91 -14.41
N PRO A 106 -15.47 0.22 -14.88
CA PRO A 106 -16.30 1.39 -15.10
C PRO A 106 -17.44 0.97 -16.04
N GLU A 107 -18.69 1.23 -15.62
CA GLU A 107 -19.84 1.05 -16.50
C GLU A 107 -19.51 1.79 -17.79
N SER A 108 -19.50 1.06 -18.91
CA SER A 108 -19.32 1.68 -20.21
C SER A 108 -20.51 2.62 -20.41
N VAL A 109 -20.29 3.92 -20.19
CA VAL A 109 -21.24 4.95 -20.56
C VAL A 109 -21.41 4.83 -22.07
N ARG A 110 -22.57 4.33 -22.49
CA ARG A 110 -23.00 4.30 -23.88
C ARG A 110 -23.35 5.69 -24.37
#